data_AF-A0A838QTG3-F1
#
_entry.id   AF-A0A838QTG3-F1
#
_cell.length_a   1.000
_cell.length_b   1.000
_cell.length_c   1.000
_cell.angle_alpha   90.00
_cell.angle_beta   90.00
_cell.angle_gamma   90.00
#
_symmetry.space_group_name_H-M   'P 1'
#
loop_
_entity.id
_entity.type
_entity.pdbx_description
1 polymer ?
#
loop_
_entity_poly.entity_id
_entity_poly.type
_entity_poly.pdbx_seq_one_letter_code
_entity_poly.pdbx_strand_id
1 'polypeptide(L)'
;MDRENIYARGWSHVLSTTNDINELQAFCARVGAPISALHLGSHWPHLDLKLLPRDRALASPDVRVFERTAEMLRFLGDQARGRTR
;
A
#
# COMPACT_ATOMS: atom_id res chain seq x y z
N MET A 1 -13.12 -17.91 10.72
CA MET A 1 -12.25 -16.84 11.25
C MET A 1 -10.97 -16.88 10.41
N ASP A 2 -10.77 -15.92 9.52
CA ASP A 2 -9.59 -15.84 8.65
C ASP A 2 -8.32 -15.71 9.49
N ARG A 3 -7.41 -16.68 9.34
CA ARG A 3 -6.11 -16.74 10.04
C ARG A 3 -5.13 -15.65 9.60
N GLU A 4 -5.44 -14.90 8.56
CA GLU A 4 -4.53 -13.91 7.95
C GLU A 4 -4.39 -12.61 8.74
N ASN A 5 -5.25 -12.34 9.73
CA ASN A 5 -5.31 -11.02 10.38
C ASN A 5 -4.88 -11.00 11.86
N ILE A 6 -4.33 -12.11 12.37
CA ILE A 6 -3.95 -12.20 13.81
C ILE A 6 -2.68 -11.39 14.09
N TYR A 7 -1.82 -11.14 13.10
CA TYR A 7 -0.55 -10.42 13.25
C TYR A 7 -0.54 -8.99 12.67
N ALA A 8 -1.61 -8.54 12.01
CA ALA A 8 -1.64 -7.29 11.22
C ALA A 8 -2.43 -6.13 11.86
N ARG A 9 -2.70 -6.16 13.17
CA ARG A 9 -3.34 -5.00 13.83
C ARG A 9 -2.41 -3.78 13.76
N GLY A 10 -2.75 -2.82 12.90
CA GLY A 10 -2.07 -1.52 12.79
C GLY A 10 -1.14 -1.35 11.60
N TRP A 11 -1.16 -2.26 10.62
CA TRP A 11 -0.42 -2.13 9.36
C TRP A 11 -1.37 -1.82 8.20
N SER A 12 -0.89 -1.08 7.22
CA SER A 12 -1.65 -0.80 6.00
C SER A 12 -0.72 -0.73 4.80
N HIS A 13 -1.19 -1.29 3.69
CA HIS A 13 -0.47 -1.29 2.43
C HIS A 13 -0.91 -0.11 1.58
N VAL A 14 0.04 0.63 1.01
CA VAL A 14 -0.22 1.70 0.04
C VAL A 14 0.46 1.37 -1.28
N LEU A 15 -0.31 1.43 -2.36
CA LEU A 15 0.15 1.20 -3.73
C LEU A 15 0.17 2.51 -4.51
N SER A 16 1.08 2.65 -5.48
CA SER A 16 0.91 3.64 -6.55
C SER A 16 -0.01 3.04 -7.61
N THR A 17 -1.06 3.78 -7.98
CA THR A 17 -2.00 3.37 -9.02
C THR A 17 -1.35 3.37 -10.42
N THR A 18 -0.30 4.15 -10.62
CA THR A 18 0.44 4.25 -11.88
C THR A 18 1.61 3.28 -11.95
N ASN A 19 1.89 2.56 -10.85
CA ASN A 19 3.10 1.76 -10.65
C ASN A 19 4.39 2.59 -10.67
N ASP A 20 4.31 3.90 -10.37
CA ASP A 20 5.48 4.77 -10.31
C ASP A 20 6.12 4.71 -8.92
N ILE A 21 7.38 4.28 -8.90
CA ILE A 21 8.18 4.17 -7.69
C ILE A 21 8.49 5.56 -7.10
N ASN A 22 8.65 6.59 -7.95
CA ASN A 22 8.94 7.95 -7.49
C ASN A 22 7.75 8.53 -6.72
N GLU A 23 6.52 8.24 -7.16
CA GLU A 23 5.31 8.63 -6.43
C GLU A 23 5.28 7.99 -5.04
N LEU A 24 5.61 6.70 -4.94
CA LEU A 24 5.70 5.99 -3.67
C LEU A 24 6.79 6.55 -2.77
N GLN A 25 7.97 6.86 -3.30
CA GLN A 25 9.06 7.46 -2.53
C GLN A 25 8.70 8.86 -2.02
N ALA A 26 8.12 9.70 -2.88
CA ALA A 26 7.65 11.03 -2.49
C ALA A 26 6.53 10.94 -1.44
N PHE A 27 5.62 9.98 -1.59
CA PHE A 27 4.57 9.73 -0.60
C PHE A 27 5.13 9.24 0.74
N CYS A 28 6.09 8.31 0.71
CA CYS A 28 6.80 7.81 1.89
C CYS A 28 7.44 8.96 2.70
N ALA A 29 8.14 9.87 2.02
CA ALA A 29 8.73 11.05 2.64
C ALA A 29 7.65 11.99 3.23
N ARG A 30 6.55 12.21 2.50
CA ARG A 30 5.44 13.09 2.92
C ARG A 30 4.74 12.59 4.19
N VAL A 31 4.49 11.29 4.31
CA VAL A 31 3.89 10.72 5.53
C VAL A 31 4.90 10.54 6.67
N GLY A 32 6.19 10.74 6.39
CA GLY A 32 7.28 10.57 7.36
C GLY A 32 7.55 9.10 7.67
N ALA A 33 7.32 8.20 6.72
CA ALA A 33 7.67 6.80 6.84
C ALA A 33 9.18 6.61 6.56
N PRO A 34 9.83 5.61 7.18
CA PRO A 34 11.21 5.26 6.84
C PRO A 34 11.29 4.67 5.43
N ILE A 35 12.43 4.83 4.76
CA ILE A 35 12.67 4.24 3.42
C ILE A 35 12.47 2.72 3.44
N SER A 36 12.76 2.05 4.55
CA SER A 36 12.55 0.61 4.72
C SER A 36 11.08 0.18 4.67
N ALA A 37 10.13 1.12 4.72
CA ALA A 37 8.71 0.83 4.50
C ALA A 37 8.40 0.61 3.02
N LEU A 38 9.30 0.99 2.09
CA LEU A 38 9.14 0.79 0.66
C LEU A 38 9.63 -0.59 0.24
N HIS A 39 8.71 -1.40 -0.26
CA HIS A 39 8.97 -2.73 -0.77
C HIS A 39 8.98 -2.69 -2.30
N LEU A 40 10.16 -2.98 -2.88
CA LEU A 40 10.40 -3.01 -4.33
C LEU A 40 10.64 -4.44 -4.88
N GLY A 41 10.26 -5.47 -4.11
CA GLY A 41 10.55 -6.87 -4.43
C GLY A 41 9.80 -7.40 -5.66
N SER A 42 9.80 -8.72 -5.85
CA SER A 42 9.22 -9.43 -7.02
C SER A 42 7.71 -9.24 -7.27
N HIS A 43 7.03 -8.46 -6.42
CA HIS A 43 5.61 -8.13 -6.51
C HIS A 43 5.43 -6.64 -6.88
N TRP A 44 4.19 -6.16 -6.93
CA TRP A 44 3.91 -4.74 -7.11
C TRP A 44 4.59 -3.89 -6.02
N PRO A 45 5.33 -2.83 -6.38
CA PRO A 45 5.86 -1.85 -5.44
C PRO A 45 4.80 -1.30 -4.50
N HIS A 46 5.05 -1.35 -3.19
CA HIS A 46 4.11 -0.87 -2.17
C HIS A 46 4.83 -0.36 -0.92
N LEU A 47 4.09 0.38 -0.10
CA LEU A 47 4.52 0.83 1.22
C LEU A 47 3.78 0.06 2.31
N ASP A 48 4.53 -0.40 3.30
CA ASP A 48 3.99 -0.96 4.54
C ASP A 48 4.03 0.11 5.64
N LEU A 49 2.88 0.71 5.90
CA LEU A 49 2.74 1.79 6.87
C LEU A 49 2.14 1.30 8.18
N LYS A 50 2.62 1.86 9.28
CA LYS A 50 2.10 1.61 10.63
C LYS A 50 2.10 2.90 11.45
N LEU A 51 1.33 2.93 12.54
CA LEU A 51 1.31 4.04 13.49
C LEU A 51 1.03 5.40 12.80
N LEU A 52 1.78 6.44 13.15
CA LEU A 52 1.57 7.81 12.66
C LEU A 52 1.65 7.96 11.13
N PRO A 53 2.61 7.33 10.40
CA PRO A 53 2.58 7.31 8.94
C PRO A 53 1.31 6.69 8.34
N ARG A 54 0.76 5.64 8.96
CA ARG A 54 -0.52 5.05 8.54
C ARG A 54 -1.65 6.04 8.72
N ASP A 55 -1.73 6.70 9.87
CA ASP A 55 -2.81 7.66 10.15
C ASP A 55 -2.75 8.86 9.21
N ARG A 56 -1.55 9.33 8.87
CA ARG A 56 -1.33 10.37 7.85
C ARG A 56 -1.73 9.91 6.46
N ALA A 57 -1.46 8.66 6.11
CA ALA A 57 -1.88 8.10 4.82
C ALA A 57 -3.40 7.95 4.71
N LEU A 58 -4.07 7.52 5.79
CA LEU A 58 -5.52 7.43 5.85
C LEU A 58 -6.21 8.81 5.75
N ALA A 59 -5.54 9.87 6.18
CA ALA A 59 -6.02 11.24 6.02
C ALA A 59 -5.78 11.82 4.61
N SER A 60 -5.04 11.13 3.74
CA SER A 60 -4.71 11.62 2.40
C SER A 60 -5.71 11.07 1.38
N PRO A 61 -6.51 11.92 0.70
CA PRO A 61 -7.49 11.47 -0.28
C PRO A 61 -6.85 10.98 -1.59
N ASP A 62 -5.60 11.35 -1.83
CA ASP A 62 -4.86 11.08 -3.06
C ASP A 62 -4.35 9.64 -3.14
N VAL A 63 -4.43 8.88 -2.04
CA VAL A 63 -3.96 7.49 -1.98
C VAL A 63 -5.06 6.55 -1.54
N ARG A 64 -5.01 5.34 -2.09
CA ARG A 64 -5.81 4.24 -1.59
C ARG A 64 -4.99 3.44 -0.59
N VAL A 65 -5.48 3.39 0.64
CA VAL A 65 -4.88 2.61 1.73
C VAL A 65 -5.65 1.30 1.86
N PHE A 66 -4.93 0.18 1.87
CA PHE A 66 -5.50 -1.15 2.07
C PHE A 66 -5.15 -1.65 3.46
N GLU A 67 -6.17 -1.91 4.27
CA GLU A 67 -5.96 -2.46 5.62
C GLU A 67 -5.68 -3.97 5.59
N ARG A 68 -6.02 -4.65 4.49
CA ARG A 68 -5.82 -6.10 4.31
C ARG A 68 -5.13 -6.42 3.00
N THR A 69 -4.15 -7.32 3.04
CA THR A 69 -3.45 -7.83 1.85
C THR A 69 -4.41 -8.44 0.83
N ALA A 70 -5.47 -9.14 1.27
CA ALA A 70 -6.47 -9.72 0.37
C ALA A 70 -7.22 -8.65 -0.46
N GLU A 71 -7.49 -7.48 0.10
CA GLU A 71 -8.13 -6.37 -0.63
C GLU A 71 -7.18 -5.77 -1.66
N MET A 72 -5.91 -5.60 -1.27
CA MET A 72 -4.84 -5.19 -2.17
C MET A 72 -4.69 -6.15 -3.36
N LEU A 73 -4.64 -7.47 -3.10
CA LEU A 73 -4.51 -8.49 -4.15
C LEU A 73 -5.71 -8.50 -5.10
N ARG A 74 -6.94 -8.34 -4.59
CA ARG A 74 -8.14 -8.21 -5.43
C ARG A 74 -8.06 -6.98 -6.33
N PHE A 75 -7.70 -5.83 -5.76
CA PHE A 75 -7.53 -4.59 -6.52
C PHE A 75 -6.47 -4.75 -7.62
N LEU A 76 -5.31 -5.33 -7.31
CA LEU A 76 -4.26 -5.59 -8.29
C LEU A 76 -4.72 -6.57 -9.38
N GLY A 77 -5.47 -7.62 -9.02
CA GLY A 77 -6.07 -8.55 -9.98
C GLY A 77 -7.04 -7.87 -10.93
N ASP A 78 -7.87 -6.95 -10.42
CA ASP A 78 -8.81 -6.17 -11.23
C ASP A 78 -8.08 -5.17 -12.14
N GLN A 79 -7.03 -4.50 -11.64
CA GLN A 79 -6.18 -3.63 -12.47
C GLN A 79 -5.47 -4.39 -13.59
N ALA A 80 -4.94 -5.57 -13.29
CA ALA A 80 -4.29 -6.43 -14.28
C ALA A 80 -5.28 -6.90 -15.36
N ARG A 81 -6.54 -7.17 -15.00
CA ARG A 81 -7.60 -7.57 -15.95
C ARG A 81 -8.17 -6.39 -16.74
N GLY A 82 -8.25 -5.21 -16.13
CA GLY A 82 -8.73 -3.98 -16.77
C GLY A 82 -7.74 -3.40 -17.79
N ARG A 83 -6.45 -3.68 -17.64
CA ARG A 83 -5.39 -3.31 -18.61
C ARG A 83 -5.42 -4.11 -19.92
N THR A 84 -6.21 -5.18 -20.00
CA THR A 84 -6.29 -6.09 -21.16
C THR A 84 -7.49 -5.81 -22.07
N ARG A 85 -8.11 -4.63 -21.97
CA ARG A 85 -9.21 -4.19 -22.85
C ARG A 85 -8.85 -2.92 -23.60
#